data_AF-A0A7C0USY7-F1
#
_entry.id   AF-A0A7C0USY7-F1
#
_cell.length_a   1.000
_cell.length_b   1.000
_cell.length_c   1.000
_cell.angle_alpha   90.00
_cell.angle_beta   90.00
_cell.angle_gamma   90.00
#
_symmetry.space_group_name_H-M   'P 1'
#
loop_
_entity.id
_entity.type
_entity.pdbx_description
1 polymer ?
#
loop_
_entity_poly.entity_id
_entity_poly.type
_entity_poly.pdbx_seq_one_letter_code
_entity_poly.pdbx_strand_id
1 'polypeptide(L)'
;MDWAISRERYWGTPLPVWKCKECGYTHVIGSIEELKSMAKNFPENLELHRPYVDEVKLVCPKCGGEMEREKEVIDVWFDSGAMPYAQFHYPFENREKFKKNFPADYVCEAIDQTRGWFFTLHVLGTLLFDSPAFKNVLCLELVLDEKGEKMSKHKGNVVDPWDVLNNEGADAFRWYLFTVTPPWVPRRFSREMVEVSLRNFIIPLRSSTSFFTLYANIDKFNLNDFNPPPLNERSILDRWLISRLNSLIKFSIEKLDEYNITEATRKMERFTTELTNWYIRLNRKRFWKGKMDKDKISAYFTLYEVLKKLSILIAPFAPFISEEIYQAIVVPEDKDAKESVHLEDYPEPDESLIDNELEERMDFVKNIVELGRSARKRSKVKVRQPLRRMIVFSKERKDIEDLKDIILSELNIKEIEFRDDEEKYIRFIIKPNYKLLGQKLGKFIKNLESLLKDNPDSLLNELNEKGYIQLKTDEGEKKITKDELIIEKYPKGNYSIGWDQGVTVLLSLDIDEELKKEGWLREFLHFIQNARKKAGLEVTDRIILGLILPEEKRKIVEENESFIKTEVLADEIKFEELKEAFKDRFEEGEVYIKRS
;
A
#
# COMPACT_ATOMS: atom_id res chain seq x y z
N MET A 1 -17.60 -29.93 -29.26
CA MET A 1 -16.94 -30.94 -28.41
C MET A 1 -18.00 -31.39 -27.43
N ASP A 2 -18.23 -32.68 -27.34
CA ASP A 2 -19.24 -33.23 -26.44
C ASP A 2 -18.60 -33.52 -25.07
N TRP A 3 -19.34 -33.28 -24.00
CA TRP A 3 -18.88 -33.60 -22.64
C TRP A 3 -19.26 -35.03 -22.29
N ALA A 4 -18.27 -35.90 -22.12
CA ALA A 4 -18.47 -37.22 -21.56
C ALA A 4 -18.76 -37.11 -20.05
N ILE A 5 -20.03 -37.18 -19.65
CA ILE A 5 -20.47 -37.00 -18.26
C ILE A 5 -20.44 -38.28 -17.41
N SER A 6 -20.41 -39.46 -18.01
CA SER A 6 -20.44 -40.73 -17.28
C SER A 6 -19.03 -41.19 -16.84
N ARG A 7 -18.94 -41.85 -15.68
CA ARG A 7 -17.70 -42.37 -15.10
C ARG A 7 -17.93 -43.77 -14.55
N GLU A 8 -17.02 -44.70 -14.88
CA GLU A 8 -16.98 -46.03 -14.28
C GLU A 8 -16.30 -45.98 -12.91
N ARG A 9 -17.01 -45.45 -11.90
CA ARG A 9 -16.53 -45.27 -10.52
C ARG A 9 -17.62 -45.62 -9.51
N TYR A 10 -17.24 -45.71 -8.23
CA TYR A 10 -18.13 -46.11 -7.14
C TYR A 10 -18.71 -44.92 -6.35
N TRP A 11 -17.88 -43.90 -6.07
CA TRP A 11 -18.28 -42.73 -5.29
C TRP A 11 -18.56 -41.53 -6.19
N GLY A 12 -19.80 -41.04 -6.16
CA GLY A 12 -20.30 -39.92 -6.96
C GLY A 12 -21.81 -40.02 -7.16
N THR A 13 -22.43 -38.96 -7.68
CA THR A 13 -23.86 -38.93 -7.99
C THR A 13 -24.20 -40.00 -9.02
N PRO A 14 -25.06 -40.99 -8.74
CA PRO A 14 -25.37 -42.03 -9.70
C PRO A 14 -26.11 -41.49 -10.93
N LEU A 15 -25.74 -41.96 -12.13
CA LEU A 15 -26.43 -41.60 -13.37
C LEU A 15 -27.88 -42.16 -13.32
N PRO A 16 -28.92 -41.32 -13.39
CA PRO A 16 -30.30 -41.74 -13.10
C PRO A 16 -30.98 -42.37 -14.33
N VAL A 17 -30.29 -43.28 -15.03
CA VAL A 17 -30.73 -43.89 -16.28
C VAL A 17 -31.01 -45.37 -16.05
N TRP A 18 -32.23 -45.80 -16.33
CA TRP A 18 -32.64 -47.22 -16.30
C TRP A 18 -32.89 -47.73 -17.72
N LYS A 19 -32.46 -48.96 -17.99
CA LYS A 19 -32.59 -49.61 -19.29
C LYS A 19 -33.29 -50.97 -19.17
N CYS A 20 -34.27 -51.21 -20.03
CA CYS A 20 -34.97 -52.48 -20.12
C CYS A 20 -34.12 -53.51 -20.89
N LYS A 21 -33.89 -54.68 -20.30
CA LYS A 21 -33.12 -55.77 -20.95
C LYS A 21 -33.89 -56.47 -22.07
N GLU A 22 -35.22 -56.43 -22.04
CA GLU A 22 -36.06 -57.14 -23.00
C GLU A 22 -36.28 -56.33 -24.30
N CYS A 23 -36.70 -55.07 -24.19
CA CYS A 23 -37.03 -54.25 -25.35
C CYS A 23 -36.07 -53.09 -25.62
N GLY A 24 -35.03 -52.92 -24.78
CA GLY A 24 -34.01 -51.87 -24.95
C GLY A 24 -34.45 -50.44 -24.65
N TYR A 25 -35.68 -50.23 -24.14
CA TYR A 25 -36.18 -48.91 -23.78
C TYR A 25 -35.35 -48.31 -22.62
N THR A 26 -35.04 -47.02 -22.72
CA THR A 26 -34.28 -46.26 -21.72
C THR A 26 -35.16 -45.17 -21.11
N HIS A 27 -35.12 -45.01 -19.78
CA HIS A 27 -35.84 -44.00 -19.03
C HIS A 27 -34.89 -43.24 -18.10
N VAL A 28 -35.07 -41.92 -17.98
CA VAL A 28 -34.25 -41.05 -17.11
C VAL A 28 -35.12 -40.54 -15.97
N ILE A 29 -34.74 -40.86 -14.74
CA ILE A 29 -35.48 -40.49 -13.54
C ILE A 29 -35.09 -39.08 -13.10
N GLY A 30 -36.07 -38.20 -12.96
CA GLY A 30 -35.90 -36.79 -12.57
C GLY A 30 -36.17 -36.48 -11.10
N SER A 31 -36.75 -37.41 -10.34
CA SER A 31 -37.03 -37.21 -8.90
C SER A 31 -37.14 -38.51 -8.11
N ILE A 32 -37.03 -38.42 -6.78
CA ILE A 32 -37.25 -39.55 -5.87
C ILE A 32 -38.71 -40.03 -5.94
N GLU A 33 -39.67 -39.11 -6.10
CA GLU A 33 -41.09 -39.44 -6.25
C GLU A 33 -41.34 -40.26 -7.52
N GLU A 34 -40.75 -39.85 -8.64
CA GLU A 34 -40.81 -40.61 -9.89
C GLU A 34 -40.19 -41.99 -9.73
N LEU A 35 -38.99 -42.08 -9.13
CA LEU A 35 -38.32 -43.36 -8.84
C LEU A 35 -39.24 -44.31 -8.06
N LYS A 36 -39.87 -43.80 -7.00
CA LYS A 36 -40.77 -44.55 -6.13
C LYS A 36 -42.01 -45.06 -6.89
N SER A 37 -42.57 -44.26 -7.80
CA SER A 37 -43.75 -44.64 -8.58
C SER A 37 -43.50 -45.75 -9.61
N MET A 38 -42.26 -45.86 -10.11
CA MET A 38 -41.88 -46.84 -11.15
C MET A 38 -41.21 -48.09 -10.60
N ALA A 39 -40.75 -48.06 -9.35
CA ALA A 39 -40.04 -49.16 -8.72
C ALA A 39 -40.95 -50.37 -8.44
N LYS A 40 -40.44 -51.58 -8.69
CA LYS A 40 -41.11 -52.83 -8.28
C LYS A 40 -41.21 -52.95 -6.76
N ASN A 41 -40.15 -52.49 -6.08
CA ASN A 41 -40.08 -52.38 -4.63
C ASN A 41 -39.20 -51.17 -4.31
N PHE A 42 -39.69 -50.27 -3.46
CA PHE A 42 -38.97 -49.06 -3.05
C PHE A 42 -38.73 -49.10 -1.54
N PRO A 43 -37.47 -49.24 -1.07
CA PRO A 43 -37.16 -49.21 0.35
C PRO A 43 -37.50 -47.84 0.97
N GLU A 44 -38.11 -47.84 2.16
CA GLU A 44 -38.56 -46.60 2.81
C GLU A 44 -37.39 -45.64 3.14
N ASN A 45 -36.22 -46.19 3.49
CA ASN A 45 -34.99 -45.45 3.77
C ASN A 45 -33.89 -45.77 2.73
N LEU A 46 -34.21 -45.65 1.45
CA LEU A 46 -33.26 -45.90 0.38
C LEU A 46 -32.15 -44.85 0.38
N GLU A 47 -30.89 -45.30 0.53
CA GLU A 47 -29.71 -44.51 0.18
C GLU A 47 -29.60 -44.42 -1.35
N LEU A 48 -29.52 -43.20 -1.88
CA LEU A 48 -29.50 -42.94 -3.32
C LEU A 48 -28.11 -43.13 -3.92
N HIS A 49 -27.06 -43.28 -3.11
CA HIS A 49 -25.72 -43.60 -3.58
C HIS A 49 -25.57 -45.07 -3.96
N ARG A 50 -24.50 -45.36 -4.73
CA ARG A 50 -24.05 -46.74 -4.93
C ARG A 50 -23.50 -47.33 -3.62
N PRO A 51 -23.67 -48.65 -3.39
CA PRO A 51 -24.30 -49.63 -4.28
C PRO A 51 -25.84 -49.69 -4.17
N TYR A 52 -26.44 -49.05 -3.17
CA TYR A 52 -27.84 -49.26 -2.77
C TYR A 52 -28.86 -48.95 -3.88
N VAL A 53 -28.68 -47.84 -4.59
CA VAL A 53 -29.57 -47.47 -5.71
C VAL A 53 -29.51 -48.45 -6.90
N ASP A 54 -28.42 -49.22 -7.05
CA ASP A 54 -28.27 -50.20 -8.13
C ASP A 54 -29.22 -51.40 -7.95
N GLU A 55 -29.73 -51.62 -6.73
CA GLU A 55 -30.67 -52.70 -6.40
C GLU A 55 -32.11 -52.36 -6.78
N VAL A 56 -32.42 -51.09 -7.03
CA VAL A 56 -33.78 -50.64 -7.38
C VAL A 56 -34.10 -51.01 -8.84
N LYS A 57 -35.07 -51.93 -9.01
CA LYS A 57 -35.59 -52.37 -10.30
C LYS A 57 -36.89 -51.65 -10.64
N LEU A 58 -37.04 -51.19 -11.88
CA LEU A 58 -38.26 -50.54 -12.36
C LEU A 58 -39.09 -51.45 -13.27
N VAL A 59 -40.37 -51.14 -13.43
CA VAL A 59 -41.25 -51.76 -14.44
C VAL A 59 -41.23 -50.94 -15.72
N CYS A 60 -40.89 -51.59 -16.84
CA CYS A 60 -40.82 -50.93 -18.14
C CYS A 60 -42.21 -50.48 -18.61
N PRO A 61 -42.44 -49.18 -18.89
CA PRO A 61 -43.74 -48.69 -19.32
C PRO A 61 -44.12 -49.13 -20.74
N LYS A 62 -43.18 -49.69 -21.51
CA LYS A 62 -43.40 -50.15 -22.90
C LYS A 62 -43.80 -51.62 -23.00
N CYS A 63 -43.15 -52.50 -22.24
CA CYS A 63 -43.37 -53.95 -22.35
C CYS A 63 -43.71 -54.65 -21.02
N GLY A 64 -43.71 -53.94 -19.89
CA GLY A 64 -43.92 -54.53 -18.56
C GLY A 64 -42.71 -55.30 -18.00
N GLY A 65 -41.64 -55.46 -18.78
CA GLY A 65 -40.39 -56.12 -18.38
C GLY A 65 -39.60 -55.33 -17.32
N GLU A 66 -38.53 -55.92 -16.81
CA GLU A 66 -37.68 -55.28 -15.79
C GLU A 66 -36.67 -54.29 -16.39
N MET A 67 -36.43 -53.18 -15.69
CA MET A 67 -35.37 -52.23 -16.01
C MET A 67 -34.32 -52.17 -14.89
N GLU A 68 -33.05 -52.07 -15.28
CA GLU A 68 -31.91 -51.90 -14.38
C GLU A 68 -31.20 -50.57 -14.61
N ARG A 69 -30.64 -49.98 -13.55
CA ARG A 69 -29.83 -48.76 -13.67
C ARG A 69 -28.54 -49.05 -14.42
N GLU A 70 -28.14 -48.14 -15.28
CA GLU A 70 -26.76 -48.09 -15.80
C GLU A 70 -25.79 -47.83 -14.64
N LYS A 71 -24.62 -48.49 -14.60
CA LYS A 71 -23.80 -48.55 -13.37
C LYS A 71 -22.93 -47.31 -13.15
N GLU A 72 -22.80 -46.46 -14.14
CA GLU A 72 -21.96 -45.28 -14.13
C GLU A 72 -22.44 -44.25 -13.09
N VAL A 73 -21.48 -43.46 -12.60
CA VAL A 73 -21.73 -42.23 -11.83
C VAL A 73 -21.43 -41.02 -12.70
N ILE A 74 -21.90 -39.85 -12.29
CA ILE A 74 -21.69 -38.59 -12.99
C ILE A 74 -20.29 -38.04 -12.68
N ASP A 75 -19.71 -37.34 -13.66
CA ASP A 75 -18.50 -36.54 -13.52
C ASP A 75 -18.63 -35.48 -12.42
N VAL A 76 -17.63 -35.38 -11.53
CA VAL A 76 -17.68 -34.47 -10.37
C VAL A 76 -17.82 -32.98 -10.77
N TRP A 77 -17.37 -32.62 -11.98
CA TRP A 77 -17.55 -31.27 -12.50
C TRP A 77 -19.01 -30.93 -12.84
N PHE A 78 -19.85 -31.93 -13.06
CA PHE A 78 -21.31 -31.74 -13.15
C PHE A 78 -21.88 -31.40 -11.79
N ASP A 79 -21.48 -32.10 -10.73
CA ASP A 79 -21.94 -31.79 -9.37
C ASP A 79 -21.57 -30.35 -8.98
N SER A 80 -20.31 -29.95 -9.18
CA SER A 80 -19.86 -28.58 -8.86
C SER A 80 -20.47 -27.54 -9.79
N GLY A 81 -20.72 -27.86 -11.06
CA GLY A 81 -21.41 -26.98 -12.01
C GLY A 81 -22.91 -26.84 -11.73
N ALA A 82 -23.54 -27.85 -11.11
CA ALA A 82 -24.95 -27.84 -10.72
C ALA A 82 -25.22 -27.04 -9.44
N MET A 83 -24.17 -26.72 -8.68
CA MET A 83 -24.21 -25.98 -7.42
C MET A 83 -25.17 -24.77 -7.41
N PRO A 84 -25.26 -23.90 -8.45
CA PRO A 84 -26.13 -22.72 -8.42
C PRO A 84 -27.61 -23.01 -8.15
N TYR A 85 -28.12 -24.17 -8.61
CA TYR A 85 -29.51 -24.57 -8.41
C TYR A 85 -29.65 -25.74 -7.44
N ALA A 86 -28.69 -26.67 -7.43
CA ALA A 86 -28.72 -27.84 -6.54
C ALA A 86 -28.68 -27.45 -5.06
N GLN A 87 -27.93 -26.40 -4.69
CA GLN A 87 -27.85 -25.91 -3.30
C GLN A 87 -29.20 -25.46 -2.73
N PHE A 88 -30.17 -25.13 -3.60
CA PHE A 88 -31.49 -24.66 -3.22
C PHE A 88 -32.55 -25.75 -3.29
N HIS A 89 -32.18 -26.99 -3.62
CA HIS A 89 -33.11 -28.07 -3.93
C HIS A 89 -34.06 -27.69 -5.10
N TYR A 90 -33.60 -26.81 -6.01
CA TYR A 90 -34.32 -26.47 -7.23
C TYR A 90 -34.36 -27.69 -8.16
N PRO A 91 -35.49 -28.00 -8.82
CA PRO A 91 -36.72 -27.20 -8.94
C PRO A 91 -37.80 -27.49 -7.89
N PHE A 92 -37.55 -28.33 -6.90
CA PHE A 92 -38.56 -28.77 -5.93
C PHE A 92 -38.89 -27.67 -4.92
N GLU A 93 -37.87 -26.95 -4.45
CA GLU A 93 -38.00 -25.90 -3.43
C GLU A 93 -37.25 -24.62 -3.80
N ASN A 94 -37.42 -23.57 -2.98
CA ASN A 94 -36.64 -22.32 -3.00
C ASN A 94 -36.52 -21.62 -4.37
N ARG A 95 -37.50 -21.78 -5.26
CA ARG A 95 -37.49 -21.24 -6.63
C ARG A 95 -37.20 -19.75 -6.69
N GLU A 96 -37.82 -18.96 -5.81
CA GLU A 96 -37.61 -17.51 -5.78
C GLU A 96 -36.23 -17.12 -5.24
N LYS A 97 -35.65 -17.91 -4.31
CA LYS A 97 -34.26 -17.70 -3.88
C LYS A 97 -33.30 -17.98 -5.03
N PHE A 98 -33.49 -19.06 -5.78
CA PHE A 98 -32.68 -19.35 -6.96
C PHE A 98 -32.75 -18.21 -7.98
N LYS A 99 -33.96 -17.78 -8.37
CA LYS A 99 -34.15 -16.67 -9.33
C LYS A 99 -33.53 -15.35 -8.87
N LYS A 100 -33.51 -15.07 -7.57
CA LYS A 100 -32.90 -13.84 -7.03
C LYS A 100 -31.37 -13.89 -7.06
N ASN A 101 -30.77 -15.07 -6.97
CA ASN A 101 -29.31 -15.24 -6.83
C ASN A 101 -28.63 -15.77 -8.11
N PHE A 102 -29.39 -16.12 -9.15
CA PHE A 102 -28.87 -16.57 -10.45
C PHE A 102 -29.25 -15.55 -11.54
N PRO A 103 -28.29 -15.06 -12.35
CA PRO A 103 -26.87 -15.40 -12.32
C PRO A 103 -26.09 -14.65 -11.23
N ALA A 104 -25.01 -15.27 -10.72
CA ALA A 104 -24.18 -14.70 -9.66
C ALA A 104 -23.48 -13.42 -10.12
N ASP A 105 -23.35 -12.40 -9.27
CA ASP A 105 -22.70 -11.14 -9.65
C ASP A 105 -21.17 -11.28 -9.81
N TYR A 106 -20.53 -12.14 -9.01
CA TYR A 106 -19.08 -12.29 -8.97
C TYR A 106 -18.66 -13.71 -8.57
N VAL A 107 -17.63 -14.25 -9.23
CA VAL A 107 -16.91 -15.46 -8.82
C VAL A 107 -15.40 -15.26 -8.95
N CYS A 108 -14.62 -15.95 -8.11
CA CYS A 108 -13.17 -15.79 -8.07
C CYS A 108 -12.50 -17.13 -7.78
N GLU A 109 -11.75 -17.64 -8.74
CA GLU A 109 -10.98 -18.88 -8.60
C GLU A 109 -9.72 -18.83 -9.48
N ALA A 110 -8.85 -19.82 -9.31
CA ALA A 110 -7.60 -19.92 -10.07
C ALA A 110 -7.79 -20.25 -11.56
N ILE A 111 -6.75 -19.97 -12.35
CA ILE A 111 -6.70 -20.10 -13.82
C ILE A 111 -7.01 -21.51 -14.33
N ASP A 112 -6.74 -22.54 -13.54
CA ASP A 112 -7.09 -23.92 -13.84
C ASP A 112 -8.61 -24.16 -13.89
N GLN A 113 -9.42 -23.32 -13.24
CA GLN A 113 -10.88 -23.41 -13.29
C GLN A 113 -11.49 -23.03 -14.64
N THR A 114 -10.72 -22.42 -15.55
CA THR A 114 -11.14 -22.22 -16.96
C THR A 114 -11.42 -23.54 -17.69
N ARG A 115 -10.85 -24.65 -17.21
CA ARG A 115 -11.07 -26.02 -17.70
C ARG A 115 -11.89 -26.88 -16.72
N GLY A 116 -12.30 -26.30 -15.59
CA GLY A 116 -13.04 -26.97 -14.52
C GLY A 116 -14.33 -26.25 -14.22
N TRP A 117 -14.43 -25.64 -13.05
CA TRP A 117 -15.68 -25.10 -12.51
C TRP A 117 -16.30 -23.99 -13.36
N PHE A 118 -15.51 -23.05 -13.88
CA PHE A 118 -16.05 -21.97 -14.73
C PHE A 118 -16.70 -22.52 -16.00
N PHE A 119 -16.06 -23.54 -16.60
CA PHE A 119 -16.59 -24.19 -17.79
C PHE A 119 -17.92 -24.89 -17.49
N THR A 120 -17.98 -25.71 -16.45
CA THR A 120 -19.20 -26.49 -16.18
C THR A 120 -20.35 -25.65 -15.64
N LEU A 121 -20.07 -24.63 -14.82
CA LEU A 121 -21.05 -23.62 -14.46
C LEU A 121 -21.68 -23.00 -15.71
N HIS A 122 -20.86 -22.51 -16.64
CA HIS A 122 -21.35 -21.80 -17.81
C HIS A 122 -22.10 -22.73 -18.80
N VAL A 123 -21.62 -23.97 -18.97
CA VAL A 123 -22.30 -24.99 -19.78
C VAL A 123 -23.69 -25.29 -19.21
N LEU A 124 -23.81 -25.56 -17.91
CA LEU A 124 -25.10 -25.88 -17.30
C LEU A 124 -26.03 -24.68 -17.23
N GLY A 125 -25.49 -23.48 -16.93
CA GLY A 125 -26.23 -22.22 -17.00
C GLY A 125 -26.87 -21.99 -18.37
N THR A 126 -26.09 -22.19 -19.43
CA THR A 126 -26.55 -22.01 -20.81
C THR A 126 -27.59 -23.07 -21.18
N LEU A 127 -27.29 -24.35 -20.95
CA LEU A 127 -28.15 -25.45 -21.39
C LEU A 127 -29.48 -25.53 -20.65
N LEU A 128 -29.49 -25.21 -19.35
CA LEU A 128 -30.69 -25.37 -18.50
C LEU A 128 -31.50 -24.08 -18.36
N PHE A 129 -30.87 -22.91 -18.50
CA PHE A 129 -31.48 -21.62 -18.17
C PHE A 129 -31.30 -20.53 -19.21
N ASP A 130 -30.63 -20.80 -20.34
CA ASP A 130 -30.32 -19.81 -21.39
C ASP A 130 -29.69 -18.52 -20.81
N SER A 131 -28.75 -18.70 -19.87
CA SER A 131 -28.16 -17.61 -19.09
C SER A 131 -26.70 -17.88 -18.78
N PRO A 132 -25.82 -16.85 -18.76
CA PRO A 132 -24.48 -17.01 -18.18
C PRO A 132 -24.59 -17.40 -16.71
N ALA A 133 -23.66 -18.18 -16.18
CA ALA A 133 -23.71 -18.58 -14.77
C ALA A 133 -23.31 -17.45 -13.79
N PHE A 134 -22.52 -16.49 -14.26
CA PHE A 134 -22.00 -15.37 -13.48
C PHE A 134 -21.79 -14.14 -14.38
N LYS A 135 -21.86 -12.95 -13.78
CA LYS A 135 -21.71 -11.65 -14.47
C LYS A 135 -20.26 -11.19 -14.53
N ASN A 136 -19.50 -11.36 -13.44
CA ASN A 136 -18.09 -11.01 -13.34
C ASN A 136 -17.26 -12.22 -12.88
N VAL A 137 -16.05 -12.38 -13.44
CA VAL A 137 -15.09 -13.41 -13.02
C VAL A 137 -13.72 -12.79 -12.81
N LEU A 138 -13.12 -13.04 -11.64
CA LEU A 138 -11.70 -12.74 -11.39
C LEU A 138 -10.92 -14.05 -11.41
N CYS A 139 -10.03 -14.19 -12.39
CA CYS A 139 -9.26 -15.40 -12.60
C CYS A 139 -7.85 -15.23 -12.03
N LEU A 140 -7.53 -15.97 -10.95
CA LEU A 140 -6.29 -15.85 -10.22
C LEU A 140 -5.17 -16.67 -10.86
N GLU A 141 -3.98 -16.10 -10.95
CA GLU A 141 -2.77 -16.85 -11.31
C GLU A 141 -2.15 -17.55 -10.10
N LEU A 142 -1.24 -18.48 -10.37
CA LEU A 142 -0.69 -19.35 -9.35
C LEU A 142 0.26 -18.63 -8.38
N VAL A 143 0.21 -19.05 -7.12
CA VAL A 143 1.24 -18.74 -6.12
C VAL A 143 2.42 -19.68 -6.30
N LEU A 144 3.60 -19.09 -6.43
CA LEU A 144 4.89 -19.73 -6.64
C LEU A 144 5.76 -19.51 -5.40
N ASP A 145 6.80 -20.31 -5.24
CA ASP A 145 7.81 -20.06 -4.20
C ASP A 145 8.63 -18.77 -4.48
N GLU A 146 9.54 -18.44 -3.57
CA GLU A 146 10.39 -17.25 -3.67
C GLU A 146 11.23 -17.20 -4.96
N LYS A 147 11.54 -18.37 -5.56
CA LYS A 147 12.35 -18.52 -6.79
C LYS A 147 11.47 -18.53 -8.04
N GLY A 148 10.16 -18.56 -7.89
CA GLY A 148 9.20 -18.66 -9.00
C GLY A 148 8.94 -20.09 -9.46
N GLU A 149 9.23 -21.09 -8.64
CA GLU A 149 8.86 -22.47 -8.94
C GLU A 149 7.49 -22.83 -8.33
N LYS A 150 6.79 -23.77 -8.97
CA LYS A 150 5.55 -24.32 -8.41
C LYS A 150 5.82 -25.02 -7.07
N MET A 151 5.07 -24.66 -6.04
CA MET A 151 5.15 -25.30 -4.73
C MET A 151 4.68 -26.75 -4.81
N SER A 152 5.44 -27.67 -4.19
CA SER A 152 5.04 -29.08 -4.08
C SER A 152 5.68 -29.73 -2.86
N LYS A 153 4.94 -30.62 -2.20
CA LYS A 153 5.45 -31.37 -1.03
C LYS A 153 6.73 -32.15 -1.36
N HIS A 154 6.85 -32.68 -2.57
CA HIS A 154 8.04 -33.42 -3.03
C HIS A 154 9.30 -32.55 -3.13
N LYS A 155 9.16 -31.27 -3.49
CA LYS A 155 10.30 -30.33 -3.55
C LYS A 155 10.66 -29.73 -2.19
N GLY A 156 9.80 -29.87 -1.18
CA GLY A 156 10.00 -29.25 0.14
C GLY A 156 9.95 -27.73 0.14
N ASN A 157 9.43 -27.10 -0.93
CA ASN A 157 9.33 -25.65 -1.10
C ASN A 157 7.94 -25.09 -0.76
N VAL A 158 7.11 -25.87 -0.07
CA VAL A 158 5.80 -25.43 0.39
C VAL A 158 5.97 -24.54 1.60
N VAL A 159 5.37 -23.35 1.57
CA VAL A 159 5.25 -22.50 2.75
C VAL A 159 3.90 -22.79 3.41
N ASP A 160 3.93 -23.16 4.70
CA ASP A 160 2.69 -23.36 5.46
C ASP A 160 2.01 -22.00 5.70
N PRO A 161 0.74 -21.81 5.30
CA PRO A 161 0.02 -20.59 5.60
C PRO A 161 -0.01 -20.24 7.09
N TRP A 162 -0.06 -21.24 7.98
CA TRP A 162 -0.12 -21.01 9.43
C TRP A 162 1.16 -20.40 9.99
N ASP A 163 2.31 -20.75 9.44
CA ASP A 163 3.57 -20.13 9.86
C ASP A 163 3.52 -18.62 9.61
N VAL A 164 2.98 -18.20 8.47
CA VAL A 164 2.85 -16.77 8.13
C VAL A 164 1.78 -16.09 8.96
N LEU A 165 0.61 -16.72 9.13
CA LEU A 165 -0.49 -16.15 9.93
C LEU A 165 -0.11 -15.97 11.39
N ASN A 166 0.62 -16.92 11.98
CA ASN A 166 1.02 -16.86 13.38
C ASN A 166 2.13 -15.83 13.66
N ASN A 167 2.97 -15.52 12.66
CA ASN A 167 4.10 -14.62 12.84
C ASN A 167 3.81 -13.18 12.35
N GLU A 168 3.27 -13.02 11.15
CA GLU A 168 3.02 -11.71 10.54
C GLU A 168 1.55 -11.27 10.67
N GLY A 169 0.63 -12.19 10.94
CA GLY A 169 -0.80 -11.90 11.10
C GLY A 169 -1.59 -11.94 9.78
N ALA A 170 -2.91 -12.11 9.91
CA ALA A 170 -3.83 -12.24 8.77
C ALA A 170 -3.85 -11.00 7.86
N ASP A 171 -3.83 -9.80 8.43
CA ASP A 171 -3.90 -8.57 7.65
C ASP A 171 -2.63 -8.32 6.84
N ALA A 172 -1.45 -8.61 7.39
CA ALA A 172 -0.21 -8.48 6.62
C ALA A 172 -0.20 -9.45 5.42
N PHE A 173 -0.67 -10.69 5.64
CA PHE A 173 -0.79 -11.69 4.59
C PHE A 173 -1.80 -11.27 3.51
N ARG A 174 -3.00 -10.82 3.89
CA ARG A 174 -4.00 -10.29 2.95
C ARG A 174 -3.48 -9.08 2.18
N TRP A 175 -2.87 -8.13 2.88
CA TRP A 175 -2.33 -6.92 2.27
C TRP A 175 -1.26 -7.23 1.23
N TYR A 176 -0.35 -8.16 1.54
CA TYR A 176 0.63 -8.69 0.59
C TYR A 176 -0.02 -9.27 -0.67
N LEU A 177 -1.12 -10.01 -0.54
CA LEU A 177 -1.86 -10.56 -1.68
C LEU A 177 -2.47 -9.44 -2.54
N PHE A 178 -2.86 -8.32 -1.96
CA PHE A 178 -3.46 -7.22 -2.71
C PHE A 178 -2.43 -6.29 -3.36
N THR A 179 -1.34 -5.95 -2.68
CA THR A 179 -0.43 -4.88 -3.12
C THR A 179 0.72 -5.33 -4.02
N VAL A 180 1.26 -6.54 -3.83
CA VAL A 180 2.53 -6.91 -4.47
C VAL A 180 2.38 -7.15 -5.97
N THR A 181 1.43 -8.00 -6.37
CA THR A 181 1.22 -8.39 -7.77
C THR A 181 -0.28 -8.39 -8.08
N PRO A 182 -0.71 -7.96 -9.28
CA PRO A 182 -2.10 -8.11 -9.71
C PRO A 182 -2.55 -9.59 -9.68
N PRO A 183 -3.84 -9.87 -9.41
CA PRO A 183 -4.33 -11.24 -9.24
C PRO A 183 -4.09 -12.17 -10.44
N TRP A 184 -4.07 -11.65 -11.65
CA TRP A 184 -3.89 -12.40 -12.92
C TRP A 184 -2.43 -12.54 -13.37
N VAL A 185 -1.46 -12.26 -12.49
CA VAL A 185 -0.03 -12.44 -12.75
C VAL A 185 0.55 -13.42 -11.72
N PRO A 186 1.38 -14.40 -12.12
CA PRO A 186 1.97 -15.34 -11.17
C PRO A 186 2.74 -14.63 -10.06
N ARG A 187 2.50 -15.04 -8.82
CA ARG A 187 3.02 -14.36 -7.63
C ARG A 187 4.06 -15.22 -6.94
N ARG A 188 5.24 -14.65 -6.69
CA ARG A 188 6.25 -15.26 -5.83
C ARG A 188 5.96 -14.98 -4.38
N PHE A 189 5.94 -16.01 -3.56
CA PHE A 189 5.63 -15.94 -2.15
C PHE A 189 6.83 -16.26 -1.28
N SER A 190 7.09 -15.39 -0.30
CA SER A 190 7.99 -15.65 0.82
C SER A 190 7.51 -14.90 2.06
N ARG A 191 7.93 -15.37 3.23
CA ARG A 191 7.58 -14.75 4.51
C ARG A 191 8.12 -13.33 4.62
N GLU A 192 9.33 -13.09 4.11
CA GLU A 192 10.00 -11.78 4.09
C GLU A 192 9.19 -10.75 3.29
N MET A 193 8.52 -11.17 2.20
CA MET A 193 7.66 -10.27 1.44
C MET A 193 6.39 -9.87 2.19
N VAL A 194 5.84 -10.77 3.01
CA VAL A 194 4.72 -10.47 3.91
C VAL A 194 5.17 -9.52 5.02
N GLU A 195 6.36 -9.74 5.57
CA GLU A 195 6.96 -8.86 6.58
C GLU A 195 7.18 -7.42 6.05
N VAL A 196 7.53 -7.27 4.77
CA VAL A 196 7.57 -5.94 4.13
C VAL A 196 6.19 -5.27 4.14
N SER A 197 5.12 -6.01 3.83
CA SER A 197 3.75 -5.48 3.85
C SER A 197 3.31 -5.08 5.26
N LEU A 198 3.67 -5.88 6.27
CA LEU A 198 3.48 -5.55 7.69
C LEU A 198 4.15 -4.23 8.06
N ARG A 199 5.43 -4.05 7.68
CA ARG A 199 6.22 -2.85 8.00
C ARG A 199 5.76 -1.60 7.26
N ASN A 200 5.29 -1.73 6.03
CA ASN A 200 4.92 -0.58 5.20
C ASN A 200 3.50 -0.07 5.49
N PHE A 201 2.61 -0.92 6.00
CA PHE A 201 1.20 -0.57 6.14
C PHE A 201 0.67 -0.74 7.56
N ILE A 202 0.72 -1.95 8.12
CA ILE A 202 0.09 -2.27 9.41
C ILE A 202 0.78 -1.55 10.58
N ILE A 203 2.11 -1.61 10.66
CA ILE A 203 2.88 -0.95 11.74
C ILE A 203 2.69 0.58 11.72
N PRO A 204 2.75 1.28 10.57
CA PRO A 204 2.46 2.70 10.49
C PRO A 204 1.05 3.10 10.93
N LEU A 205 0.03 2.31 10.58
CA LEU A 205 -1.36 2.55 11.03
C LEU A 205 -1.50 2.42 12.56
N ARG A 206 -0.94 1.35 13.13
CA ARG A 206 -0.92 1.16 14.58
C ARG A 206 -0.16 2.28 15.27
N SER A 207 0.98 2.71 14.71
CA SER A 207 1.76 3.83 15.24
C SER A 207 0.98 5.16 15.20
N SER A 208 0.17 5.38 14.16
CA SER A 208 -0.69 6.57 14.04
C SER A 208 -1.82 6.54 15.08
N THR A 209 -2.39 5.37 15.32
CA THR A 209 -3.41 5.13 16.34
C THR A 209 -2.86 5.39 17.73
N SER A 210 -1.71 4.80 18.07
CA SER A 210 -1.03 5.04 19.34
C SER A 210 -0.64 6.50 19.52
N PHE A 211 -0.25 7.20 18.44
CA PHE A 211 0.03 8.63 18.50
C PHE A 211 -1.24 9.41 18.87
N PHE A 212 -2.35 9.17 18.18
CA PHE A 212 -3.60 9.87 18.45
C PHE A 212 -4.08 9.62 19.89
N THR A 213 -4.18 8.35 20.30
CA THR A 213 -4.71 7.98 21.62
C THR A 213 -3.83 8.49 22.76
N LEU A 214 -2.49 8.44 22.61
CA LEU A 214 -1.57 8.99 23.61
C LEU A 214 -1.83 10.47 23.87
N TYR A 215 -1.89 11.28 22.82
CA TYR A 215 -2.07 12.73 22.97
C TYR A 215 -3.51 13.10 23.31
N ALA A 216 -4.51 12.41 22.78
CA ALA A 216 -5.90 12.61 23.15
C ALA A 216 -6.11 12.38 24.66
N ASN A 217 -5.52 11.31 25.21
CA ASN A 217 -5.59 11.01 26.64
C ASN A 217 -4.86 12.04 27.51
N ILE A 218 -3.68 12.51 27.09
CA ILE A 218 -2.92 13.55 27.81
C ILE A 218 -3.74 14.84 27.89
N ASP A 219 -4.36 15.25 26.78
CA ASP A 219 -5.12 16.49 26.70
C ASP A 219 -6.59 16.34 27.12
N LYS A 220 -7.02 15.11 27.46
CA LYS A 220 -8.43 14.75 27.73
C LYS A 220 -9.36 15.25 26.62
N PHE A 221 -8.93 15.08 25.38
CA PHE A 221 -9.70 15.46 24.22
C PHE A 221 -11.01 14.66 24.18
N ASN A 222 -12.12 15.34 23.89
CA ASN A 222 -13.38 14.71 23.54
C ASN A 222 -13.98 15.45 22.34
N LEU A 223 -14.46 14.72 21.34
CA LEU A 223 -15.08 15.35 20.16
C LEU A 223 -16.26 16.27 20.49
N ASN A 224 -17.04 15.95 21.53
CA ASN A 224 -18.25 16.68 21.89
C ASN A 224 -17.97 18.01 22.61
N ASP A 225 -16.74 18.21 23.07
CA ASP A 225 -16.35 19.41 23.83
C ASP A 225 -16.01 20.60 22.92
N PHE A 226 -15.80 20.35 21.62
CA PHE A 226 -15.28 21.33 20.67
C PHE A 226 -16.03 21.30 19.34
N ASN A 227 -16.11 22.45 18.68
CA ASN A 227 -16.55 22.51 17.29
C ASN A 227 -15.32 22.51 16.37
N PRO A 228 -15.28 21.67 15.32
CA PRO A 228 -14.19 21.70 14.37
C PRO A 228 -14.15 23.06 13.65
N PRO A 229 -12.99 23.71 13.56
CA PRO A 229 -12.83 24.86 12.68
C PRO A 229 -13.19 24.48 11.23
N PRO A 230 -13.87 25.36 10.47
CA PRO A 230 -14.08 25.20 9.04
C PRO A 230 -12.78 24.86 8.31
N LEU A 231 -12.85 24.02 7.27
CA LEU A 231 -11.64 23.50 6.61
C LEU A 231 -10.75 24.63 6.06
N ASN A 232 -11.33 25.70 5.52
CA ASN A 232 -10.62 26.88 5.02
C ASN A 232 -9.87 27.68 6.12
N GLU A 233 -10.21 27.48 7.38
CA GLU A 233 -9.54 28.10 8.53
C GLU A 233 -8.50 27.18 9.19
N ARG A 234 -8.36 25.93 8.70
CA ARG A 234 -7.34 24.98 9.16
C ARG A 234 -6.01 25.22 8.46
N SER A 235 -4.95 24.64 9.03
CA SER A 235 -3.61 24.72 8.43
C SER A 235 -3.59 24.15 7.01
N ILE A 236 -2.63 24.58 6.19
CA ILE A 236 -2.50 24.09 4.81
C ILE A 236 -2.28 22.56 4.75
N LEU A 237 -1.59 21.99 5.74
CA LEU A 237 -1.38 20.55 5.84
C LEU A 237 -2.66 19.79 6.20
N ASP A 238 -3.55 20.40 7.00
CA ASP A 238 -4.86 19.81 7.30
C ASP A 238 -5.73 19.76 6.04
N ARG A 239 -5.81 20.89 5.32
CA ARG A 239 -6.54 21.01 4.06
C ARG A 239 -6.03 20.02 3.01
N TRP A 240 -4.71 19.94 2.87
CA TRP A 240 -4.07 18.98 1.97
C TRP A 240 -4.42 17.54 2.34
N LEU A 241 -4.31 17.14 3.61
CA LEU A 241 -4.59 15.75 4.00
C LEU A 241 -6.06 15.36 3.78
N ILE A 242 -7.01 16.27 4.06
CA ILE A 242 -8.43 16.05 3.80
C ILE A 242 -8.72 15.94 2.30
N SER A 243 -8.10 16.79 1.46
CA SER A 243 -8.17 16.65 0.01
C SER A 243 -7.67 15.28 -0.44
N ARG A 244 -6.47 14.88 0.03
CA ARG A 244 -5.86 13.58 -0.29
C ARG A 244 -6.72 12.40 0.11
N LEU A 245 -7.41 12.49 1.24
CA LEU A 245 -8.33 11.46 1.72
C LEU A 245 -9.53 11.30 0.77
N ASN A 246 -10.17 12.39 0.35
CA ASN A 246 -11.30 12.34 -0.58
C ASN A 246 -10.86 11.87 -1.98
N SER A 247 -9.70 12.33 -2.46
CA SER A 247 -9.06 11.83 -3.69
C SER A 247 -8.70 10.35 -3.63
N LEU A 248 -8.33 9.84 -2.44
CA LEU A 248 -8.10 8.42 -2.22
C LEU A 248 -9.42 7.64 -2.28
N ILE A 249 -10.45 8.08 -1.54
CA ILE A 249 -11.76 7.41 -1.49
C ILE A 249 -12.35 7.30 -2.91
N LYS A 250 -12.38 8.42 -3.65
CA LYS A 250 -12.86 8.45 -5.04
C LYS A 250 -12.14 7.43 -5.91
N PHE A 251 -10.80 7.47 -5.91
CA PHE A 251 -10.00 6.54 -6.69
C PHE A 251 -10.19 5.08 -6.25
N SER A 252 -10.34 4.82 -4.95
CA SER A 252 -10.55 3.47 -4.44
C SER A 252 -11.89 2.90 -4.89
N ILE A 253 -12.97 3.70 -4.89
CA ILE A 253 -14.28 3.28 -5.42
C ILE A 253 -14.17 2.98 -6.92
N GLU A 254 -13.62 3.90 -7.72
CA GLU A 254 -13.43 3.71 -9.16
C GLU A 254 -12.67 2.40 -9.46
N LYS A 255 -11.60 2.11 -8.71
CA LYS A 255 -10.82 0.90 -8.89
C LYS A 255 -11.51 -0.36 -8.43
N LEU A 256 -12.35 -0.29 -7.39
CA LEU A 256 -13.10 -1.45 -6.91
C LEU A 256 -14.26 -1.81 -7.85
N ASP A 257 -14.91 -0.82 -8.46
CA ASP A 257 -15.91 -1.04 -9.51
C ASP A 257 -15.29 -1.72 -10.74
N GLU A 258 -14.00 -1.46 -11.01
CA GLU A 258 -13.18 -2.15 -12.03
C GLU A 258 -12.61 -3.51 -11.57
N TYR A 259 -12.85 -3.96 -10.33
CA TYR A 259 -12.19 -5.10 -9.68
C TYR A 259 -10.64 -5.00 -9.64
N ASN A 260 -10.08 -3.80 -9.76
CA ASN A 260 -8.65 -3.52 -9.69
C ASN A 260 -8.18 -3.24 -8.24
N ILE A 261 -8.14 -4.31 -7.45
CA ILE A 261 -7.78 -4.24 -6.02
C ILE A 261 -6.34 -3.79 -5.77
N THR A 262 -5.42 -4.07 -6.70
CA THR A 262 -3.98 -3.81 -6.50
C THR A 262 -3.64 -2.33 -6.58
N GLU A 263 -4.22 -1.60 -7.54
CA GLU A 263 -4.01 -0.16 -7.62
C GLU A 263 -4.65 0.57 -6.43
N ALA A 264 -5.87 0.18 -6.04
CA ALA A 264 -6.56 0.75 -4.89
C ALA A 264 -5.71 0.62 -3.61
N THR A 265 -5.28 -0.59 -3.28
CA THR A 265 -4.51 -0.87 -2.05
C THR A 265 -3.11 -0.24 -2.07
N ARG A 266 -2.43 -0.17 -3.22
CA ARG A 266 -1.17 0.58 -3.34
C ARG A 266 -1.35 2.07 -3.06
N LYS A 267 -2.46 2.67 -3.51
CA LYS A 267 -2.74 4.09 -3.22
C LYS A 267 -3.07 4.31 -1.75
N MET A 268 -3.77 3.37 -1.10
CA MET A 268 -4.00 3.38 0.36
C MET A 268 -2.69 3.28 1.16
N GLU A 269 -1.74 2.44 0.74
CA GLU A 269 -0.42 2.33 1.36
C GLU A 269 0.40 3.62 1.19
N ARG A 270 0.36 4.23 0.00
CA ARG A 270 1.00 5.53 -0.24
C ARG A 270 0.39 6.62 0.64
N PHE A 271 -0.94 6.66 0.76
CA PHE A 271 -1.61 7.62 1.65
C PHE A 271 -1.23 7.40 3.13
N THR A 272 -1.09 6.15 3.57
CA THR A 272 -0.61 5.83 4.93
C THR A 272 0.81 6.36 5.15
N THR A 273 1.66 6.27 4.13
CA THR A 273 2.99 6.89 4.15
C THR A 273 2.92 8.42 4.23
N GLU A 274 1.99 9.05 3.51
CA GLU A 274 1.74 10.51 3.57
C GLU A 274 1.23 10.93 4.95
N LEU A 275 0.27 10.20 5.53
CA LEU A 275 -0.25 10.41 6.88
C LEU A 275 0.87 10.38 7.92
N THR A 276 1.72 9.35 7.88
CA THR A 276 2.74 9.11 8.90
C THR A 276 3.98 9.98 8.72
N ASN A 277 4.59 9.94 7.53
CA ASN A 277 5.89 10.55 7.27
C ASN A 277 5.79 12.03 6.88
N TRP A 278 4.61 12.53 6.53
CA TRP A 278 4.40 13.94 6.23
C TRP A 278 3.51 14.58 7.26
N TYR A 279 2.24 14.21 7.33
CA TYR A 279 1.28 14.91 8.17
C TYR A 279 1.60 14.80 9.66
N ILE A 280 1.59 13.60 10.24
CA ILE A 280 1.83 13.40 11.68
C ILE A 280 3.20 13.95 12.06
N ARG A 281 4.25 13.62 11.28
CA ARG A 281 5.62 14.03 11.59
C ARG A 281 5.80 15.55 11.62
N LEU A 282 5.26 16.28 10.63
CA LEU A 282 5.37 17.74 10.57
C LEU A 282 4.50 18.43 11.61
N ASN A 283 3.37 17.80 11.99
CA ASN A 283 2.39 18.40 12.90
C ASN A 283 2.53 17.96 14.36
N ARG A 284 3.51 17.12 14.74
CA ARG A 284 3.68 16.63 16.13
C ARG A 284 3.67 17.75 17.18
N LYS A 285 4.28 18.89 16.85
CA LYS A 285 4.35 20.05 17.76
C LYS A 285 2.98 20.62 18.11
N ARG A 286 1.99 20.51 17.21
CA ARG A 286 0.61 20.99 17.42
C ARG A 286 -0.13 20.15 18.46
N PHE A 287 0.22 18.88 18.59
CA PHE A 287 -0.31 17.99 19.63
C PHE A 287 0.44 18.13 20.96
N TRP A 288 1.66 18.65 20.95
CA TRP A 288 2.47 18.84 22.15
C TRP A 288 1.97 20.03 22.99
N LYS A 289 2.16 19.95 24.31
CA LYS A 289 1.90 20.96 25.37
C LYS A 289 1.33 22.31 24.91
N GLY A 290 0.19 22.71 25.46
CA GLY A 290 -0.41 24.01 25.22
C GLY A 290 -1.86 24.05 25.71
N LYS A 291 -2.51 25.22 25.62
CA LYS A 291 -3.97 25.27 25.74
C LYS A 291 -4.59 24.61 24.52
N MET A 292 -5.80 24.12 24.66
CA MET A 292 -6.60 23.62 23.55
C MET A 292 -7.07 24.81 22.69
N ASP A 293 -6.17 25.36 21.90
CA ASP A 293 -6.42 26.46 20.98
C ASP A 293 -6.96 25.97 19.63
N LYS A 294 -7.33 26.92 18.77
CA LYS A 294 -7.97 26.61 17.48
C LYS A 294 -7.11 25.72 16.59
N ASP A 295 -5.79 25.88 16.62
CA ASP A 295 -4.87 25.12 15.77
C ASP A 295 -4.70 23.68 16.27
N LYS A 296 -4.56 23.50 17.59
CA LYS A 296 -4.50 22.16 18.20
C LYS A 296 -5.81 21.40 17.99
N ILE A 297 -6.95 22.08 18.17
CA ILE A 297 -8.27 21.51 17.89
C ILE A 297 -8.36 21.06 16.43
N SER A 298 -7.96 21.91 15.46
CA SER A 298 -8.05 21.54 14.05
C SER A 298 -7.17 20.34 13.69
N ALA A 299 -6.02 20.18 14.36
CA ALA A 299 -5.14 19.01 14.19
C ALA A 299 -5.81 17.71 14.67
N TYR A 300 -6.44 17.71 15.87
CA TYR A 300 -7.17 16.54 16.37
C TYR A 300 -8.33 16.15 15.48
N PHE A 301 -9.18 17.11 15.10
CA PHE A 301 -10.33 16.83 14.24
C PHE A 301 -9.91 16.28 12.87
N THR A 302 -8.85 16.84 12.28
CA THR A 302 -8.34 16.36 10.99
C THR A 302 -7.79 14.94 11.11
N LEU A 303 -7.00 14.65 12.14
CA LEU A 303 -6.44 13.31 12.35
C LEU A 303 -7.53 12.28 12.68
N TYR A 304 -8.52 12.67 13.50
CA TYR A 304 -9.69 11.84 13.80
C TYR A 304 -10.47 11.49 12.53
N GLU A 305 -10.84 12.50 11.72
CA GLU A 305 -11.61 12.30 10.49
C GLU A 305 -10.87 11.35 9.52
N VAL A 306 -9.56 11.57 9.37
CA VAL A 306 -8.72 10.74 8.50
C VAL A 306 -8.65 9.30 9.01
N LEU A 307 -8.42 9.09 10.31
CA LEU A 307 -8.33 7.73 10.87
C LEU A 307 -9.66 7.00 10.83
N LYS A 308 -10.79 7.68 11.09
CA LYS A 308 -12.15 7.12 10.97
C LYS A 308 -12.45 6.69 9.53
N LYS A 309 -12.30 7.60 8.56
CA LYS A 309 -12.59 7.26 7.15
C LYS A 309 -11.61 6.22 6.60
N LEU A 310 -10.33 6.28 6.99
CA LEU A 310 -9.34 5.29 6.58
C LEU A 310 -9.63 3.91 7.17
N SER A 311 -10.07 3.80 8.43
CA SER A 311 -10.42 2.50 9.03
C SER A 311 -11.58 1.84 8.27
N ILE A 312 -12.60 2.61 7.88
CA ILE A 312 -13.72 2.09 7.10
C ILE A 312 -13.26 1.70 5.68
N LEU A 313 -12.49 2.57 5.01
CA LEU A 313 -11.98 2.34 3.66
C LEU A 313 -11.16 1.04 3.55
N ILE A 314 -10.35 0.72 4.55
CA ILE A 314 -9.45 -0.44 4.52
C ILE A 314 -10.09 -1.72 5.08
N ALA A 315 -11.29 -1.64 5.67
CA ALA A 315 -11.96 -2.76 6.34
C ALA A 315 -12.13 -4.02 5.47
N PRO A 316 -12.48 -3.94 4.16
CA PRO A 316 -12.58 -5.12 3.30
C PRO A 316 -11.24 -5.84 3.08
N PHE A 317 -10.12 -5.12 3.24
CA PHE A 317 -8.79 -5.60 2.91
C PHE A 317 -8.02 -6.08 4.15
N ALA A 318 -8.05 -5.28 5.22
CA ALA A 318 -7.34 -5.48 6.48
C ALA A 318 -8.32 -5.38 7.66
N PRO A 319 -9.19 -6.39 7.86
CA PRO A 319 -10.33 -6.32 8.76
C PRO A 319 -9.98 -6.21 10.25
N PHE A 320 -8.79 -6.64 10.67
CA PHE A 320 -8.43 -6.63 12.10
C PHE A 320 -7.83 -5.28 12.53
N ILE A 321 -6.91 -4.71 11.74
CA ILE A 321 -6.32 -3.40 12.03
C ILE A 321 -7.35 -2.27 11.86
N SER A 322 -8.28 -2.39 10.89
CA SER A 322 -9.38 -1.44 10.75
C SER A 322 -10.26 -1.42 11.99
N GLU A 323 -10.64 -2.59 12.51
CA GLU A 323 -11.40 -2.73 13.74
C GLU A 323 -10.60 -2.20 14.95
N GLU A 324 -9.30 -2.51 15.05
CA GLU A 324 -8.42 -2.01 16.11
C GLU A 324 -8.38 -0.46 16.15
N ILE A 325 -8.22 0.19 14.99
CA ILE A 325 -8.25 1.66 14.88
C ILE A 325 -9.62 2.19 15.31
N TYR A 326 -10.68 1.59 14.79
CA TYR A 326 -12.05 2.06 15.00
C TYR A 326 -12.46 1.97 16.47
N GLN A 327 -12.17 0.86 17.15
CA GLN A 327 -12.43 0.69 18.59
C GLN A 327 -11.57 1.61 19.45
N ALA A 328 -10.34 1.92 19.04
CA ALA A 328 -9.44 2.76 19.81
C ALA A 328 -9.73 4.26 19.67
N ILE A 329 -10.35 4.70 18.56
CA ILE A 329 -10.48 6.12 18.21
C ILE A 329 -11.93 6.55 18.03
N VAL A 330 -12.74 5.75 17.33
CA VAL A 330 -14.09 6.17 16.93
C VAL A 330 -15.08 5.92 18.04
N VAL A 331 -15.18 4.67 18.51
CA VAL A 331 -16.14 4.26 19.55
C VAL A 331 -16.03 5.09 20.84
N PRO A 332 -14.83 5.43 21.36
CA PRO A 332 -14.73 6.24 22.57
C PRO A 332 -15.16 7.70 22.40
N GLU A 333 -15.06 8.24 21.19
CA GLU A 333 -15.21 9.67 20.90
C GLU A 333 -16.60 10.01 20.32
N ASP A 334 -17.19 9.09 19.58
CA ASP A 334 -18.45 9.25 18.84
C ASP A 334 -19.53 8.35 19.45
N LYS A 335 -20.52 8.95 20.12
CA LYS A 335 -21.58 8.21 20.83
C LYS A 335 -22.57 7.51 19.90
N ASP A 336 -22.63 7.94 18.64
CA ASP A 336 -23.50 7.38 17.62
C ASP A 336 -22.76 6.39 16.72
N ALA A 337 -21.48 6.11 17.02
CA ALA A 337 -20.67 5.12 16.31
C ALA A 337 -21.32 3.73 16.37
N LYS A 338 -21.33 3.01 15.25
CA LYS A 338 -21.75 1.60 15.23
C LYS A 338 -20.74 0.76 16.03
N GLU A 339 -21.16 -0.41 16.49
CA GLU A 339 -20.35 -1.27 17.38
C GLU A 339 -19.05 -1.80 16.74
N SER A 340 -18.97 -1.83 15.40
CA SER A 340 -17.80 -2.32 14.65
C SER A 340 -17.68 -1.55 13.33
N VAL A 341 -16.45 -1.42 12.83
CA VAL A 341 -16.19 -0.80 11.52
C VAL A 341 -16.89 -1.55 10.39
N HIS A 342 -17.12 -2.85 10.56
CA HIS A 342 -17.75 -3.72 9.56
C HIS A 342 -19.27 -3.52 9.46
N LEU A 343 -19.85 -2.70 10.34
CA LEU A 343 -21.25 -2.28 10.28
C LEU A 343 -21.40 -0.91 9.60
N GLU A 344 -20.30 -0.18 9.39
CA GLU A 344 -20.32 1.14 8.76
C GLU A 344 -20.62 1.07 7.26
N ASP A 345 -21.22 2.15 6.76
CA ASP A 345 -21.39 2.33 5.33
C ASP A 345 -20.03 2.67 4.71
N TYR A 346 -19.74 2.12 3.53
CA TYR A 346 -18.47 2.39 2.85
C TYR A 346 -18.34 3.89 2.54
N PRO A 347 -17.17 4.53 2.73
CA PRO A 347 -17.09 5.98 2.70
C PRO A 347 -17.30 6.52 1.29
N GLU A 348 -18.05 7.62 1.19
CA GLU A 348 -18.20 8.38 -0.05
C GLU A 348 -17.24 9.59 -0.09
N PRO A 349 -16.73 9.97 -1.28
CA PRO A 349 -15.86 11.12 -1.41
C PRO A 349 -16.70 12.41 -1.40
N ASP A 350 -16.27 13.39 -0.62
CA ASP A 350 -16.75 14.76 -0.79
C ASP A 350 -15.86 15.47 -1.81
N GLU A 351 -16.32 15.53 -3.06
CA GLU A 351 -15.58 16.16 -4.16
C GLU A 351 -15.36 17.66 -3.94
N SER A 352 -16.18 18.32 -3.12
CA SER A 352 -16.00 19.75 -2.81
C SER A 352 -14.77 20.02 -1.94
N LEU A 353 -14.23 18.98 -1.29
CA LEU A 353 -13.03 19.04 -0.46
C LEU A 353 -11.75 18.66 -1.21
N ILE A 354 -11.86 18.29 -2.50
CA ILE A 354 -10.72 17.94 -3.34
C ILE A 354 -10.12 19.22 -3.96
N ASP A 355 -8.91 19.55 -3.54
CA ASP A 355 -8.09 20.65 -4.06
C ASP A 355 -6.88 20.07 -4.82
N ASN A 356 -7.09 19.78 -6.11
CA ASN A 356 -6.04 19.21 -6.96
C ASN A 356 -4.81 20.12 -7.08
N GLU A 357 -4.99 21.44 -7.06
CA GLU A 357 -3.89 22.39 -7.14
C GLU A 357 -3.00 22.30 -5.90
N LEU A 358 -3.60 22.26 -4.70
CA LEU A 358 -2.88 22.05 -3.45
C LEU A 358 -2.18 20.68 -3.42
N GLU A 359 -2.82 19.63 -3.90
CA GLU A 359 -2.20 18.30 -4.00
C GLU A 359 -0.96 18.31 -4.89
N GLU A 360 -1.04 18.91 -6.08
CA GLU A 360 0.09 19.03 -7.01
C GLU A 360 1.24 19.87 -6.43
N ARG A 361 0.92 20.99 -5.77
CA ARG A 361 1.90 21.84 -5.09
C ARG A 361 2.62 21.08 -3.98
N MET A 362 1.88 20.28 -3.20
CA MET A 362 2.48 19.46 -2.14
C MET A 362 3.29 18.29 -2.72
N ASP A 363 2.87 17.65 -3.81
CA ASP A 363 3.67 16.65 -4.53
C ASP A 363 5.00 17.24 -5.02
N PHE A 364 4.98 18.48 -5.54
CA PHE A 364 6.18 19.21 -5.93
C PHE A 364 7.11 19.48 -4.72
N VAL A 365 6.57 19.93 -3.59
CA VAL A 365 7.31 20.11 -2.32
C VAL A 365 7.95 18.80 -1.86
N LYS A 366 7.20 17.69 -1.85
CA LYS A 366 7.70 16.37 -1.46
C LYS A 366 8.84 15.92 -2.36
N ASN A 367 8.72 16.13 -3.68
CA ASN A 367 9.78 15.83 -4.63
C ASN A 367 11.08 16.61 -4.34
N ILE A 368 10.98 17.93 -4.14
CA ILE A 368 12.14 18.77 -3.80
C ILE A 368 12.83 18.28 -2.51
N VAL A 369 12.05 17.92 -1.49
CA VAL A 369 12.59 17.40 -0.23
C VAL A 369 13.30 16.06 -0.42
N GLU A 370 12.72 15.12 -1.17
CA GLU A 370 13.37 13.82 -1.42
C GLU A 370 14.65 13.95 -2.26
N LEU A 371 14.65 14.85 -3.25
CA LEU A 371 15.86 15.21 -4.01
C LEU A 371 16.92 15.85 -3.13
N GLY A 372 16.53 16.78 -2.25
CA GLY A 372 17.40 17.41 -1.27
C GLY A 372 17.98 16.40 -0.28
N ARG A 373 17.17 15.50 0.27
CA ARG A 373 17.63 14.41 1.15
C ARG A 373 18.62 13.49 0.45
N SER A 374 18.35 13.14 -0.80
CA SER A 374 19.24 12.34 -1.64
C SER A 374 20.58 13.05 -1.90
N ALA A 375 20.55 14.35 -2.19
CA ALA A 375 21.74 15.18 -2.30
C ALA A 375 22.53 15.21 -0.97
N ARG A 376 21.89 15.48 0.16
CA ARG A 376 22.52 15.44 1.49
C ARG A 376 23.19 14.10 1.76
N LYS A 377 22.48 12.99 1.54
CA LYS A 377 23.00 11.63 1.74
C LYS A 377 24.27 11.38 0.91
N ARG A 378 24.31 11.84 -0.34
CA ARG A 378 25.51 11.75 -1.20
C ARG A 378 26.67 12.58 -0.66
N SER A 379 26.41 13.80 -0.17
CA SER A 379 27.43 14.66 0.43
C SER A 379 27.93 14.20 1.81
N LYS A 380 27.22 13.25 2.45
CA LYS A 380 27.43 12.79 3.84
C LYS A 380 27.23 13.88 4.90
N VAL A 381 26.69 15.05 4.54
CA VAL A 381 26.32 16.09 5.51
C VAL A 381 25.02 15.68 6.20
N LYS A 382 25.06 15.56 7.54
CA LYS A 382 23.90 15.23 8.37
C LYS A 382 22.83 16.32 8.25
N VAL A 383 21.54 15.96 8.32
CA VAL A 383 20.43 16.94 8.32
C VAL A 383 20.52 17.92 9.50
N ARG A 384 21.04 17.48 10.66
CA ARG A 384 21.23 18.36 11.82
C ARG A 384 22.20 19.52 11.57
N GLN A 385 23.11 19.39 10.60
CA GLN A 385 23.96 20.49 10.15
C GLN A 385 23.15 21.38 9.19
N PRO A 386 22.79 22.61 9.61
CA PRO A 386 22.09 23.53 8.73
C PRO A 386 22.98 23.89 7.54
N LEU A 387 22.36 24.07 6.37
CA LEU A 387 23.02 24.60 5.18
C LEU A 387 22.47 25.98 4.87
N ARG A 388 23.31 26.85 4.29
CA ARG A 388 22.90 28.21 3.97
C ARG A 388 21.77 28.19 2.95
N ARG A 389 21.96 27.52 1.82
CA ARG A 389 21.04 27.64 0.68
C ARG A 389 20.84 26.38 -0.14
N MET A 390 19.68 26.35 -0.78
CA MET A 390 19.31 25.41 -1.83
C MET A 390 18.92 26.16 -3.09
N ILE A 391 19.36 25.67 -4.25
CA ILE A 391 18.92 26.17 -5.56
C ILE A 391 18.06 25.10 -6.22
N VAL A 392 16.90 25.49 -6.73
CA VAL A 392 15.98 24.60 -7.44
C VAL A 392 15.78 25.08 -8.87
N PHE A 393 15.95 24.16 -9.80
CA PHE A 393 15.67 24.32 -11.23
C PHE A 393 14.49 23.41 -11.57
N SER A 394 13.44 23.97 -12.17
CA SER A 394 12.30 23.21 -12.67
C SER A 394 11.64 23.97 -13.82
N LYS A 395 11.30 23.24 -14.90
CA LYS A 395 10.58 23.82 -16.04
C LYS A 395 9.10 24.08 -15.74
N GLU A 396 8.52 23.27 -14.84
CA GLU A 396 7.13 23.37 -14.42
C GLU A 396 7.09 23.84 -12.97
N ARG A 397 7.32 25.13 -12.76
CA ARG A 397 7.30 25.73 -11.43
C ARG A 397 5.84 25.87 -10.95
N LYS A 398 5.58 25.33 -9.76
CA LYS A 398 4.35 25.59 -9.00
C LYS A 398 4.61 26.69 -7.97
N ASP A 399 3.60 27.50 -7.67
CA ASP A 399 3.69 28.46 -6.56
C ASP A 399 3.65 27.68 -5.23
N ILE A 400 4.68 27.85 -4.42
CA ILE A 400 4.83 27.14 -3.14
C ILE A 400 5.28 28.08 -2.01
N GLU A 401 5.08 29.39 -2.14
CA GLU A 401 5.61 30.34 -1.16
C GLU A 401 5.08 30.08 0.26
N ASP A 402 3.81 29.70 0.38
CA ASP A 402 3.14 29.27 1.63
C ASP A 402 3.51 27.84 2.12
N LEU A 403 4.22 27.06 1.30
CA LEU A 403 4.68 25.70 1.61
C LEU A 403 6.21 25.62 1.74
N LYS A 404 6.92 26.71 1.44
CA LYS A 404 8.39 26.81 1.44
C LYS A 404 9.01 26.44 2.77
N ASP A 405 8.37 26.80 3.88
CA ASP A 405 8.83 26.48 5.23
C ASP A 405 8.90 24.98 5.49
N ILE A 406 8.07 24.18 4.82
CA ILE A 406 8.15 22.72 4.88
C ILE A 406 9.51 22.28 4.32
N ILE A 407 9.91 22.78 3.15
CA ILE A 407 11.20 22.43 2.53
C ILE A 407 12.37 22.86 3.42
N LEU A 408 12.34 24.10 3.91
CA LEU A 408 13.41 24.68 4.72
C LEU A 408 13.59 23.92 6.04
N SER A 409 12.50 23.58 6.72
CA SER A 409 12.52 22.82 7.96
C SER A 409 12.96 21.37 7.76
N GLU A 410 12.43 20.72 6.73
CA GLU A 410 12.72 19.31 6.40
C GLU A 410 14.17 19.05 6.02
N LEU A 411 14.73 19.99 5.25
CA LEU A 411 16.11 19.90 4.81
C LEU A 411 17.05 20.66 5.74
N ASN A 412 16.57 21.38 6.75
CA ASN A 412 17.36 22.27 7.61
C ASN A 412 18.23 23.22 6.77
N ILE A 413 17.59 24.06 5.96
CA ILE A 413 18.21 25.02 5.05
C ILE A 413 17.66 26.42 5.36
N LYS A 414 18.49 27.46 5.24
CA LYS A 414 18.06 28.83 5.55
C LYS A 414 17.29 29.48 4.39
N GLU A 415 17.71 29.25 3.15
CA GLU A 415 17.06 29.84 1.97
C GLU A 415 16.90 28.85 0.82
N ILE A 416 15.85 29.04 0.03
CA ILE A 416 15.63 28.36 -1.25
C ILE A 416 15.53 29.42 -2.35
N GLU A 417 16.31 29.22 -3.41
CA GLU A 417 16.35 30.07 -4.59
C GLU A 417 15.87 29.27 -5.80
N PHE A 418 14.86 29.78 -6.50
CA PHE A 418 14.44 29.23 -7.79
C PHE A 418 15.17 29.95 -8.91
N ARG A 419 15.74 29.17 -9.83
CA ARG A 419 16.52 29.71 -10.94
C ARG A 419 16.24 28.96 -12.24
N ASP A 420 16.46 29.66 -13.35
CA ASP A 420 16.30 29.11 -14.71
C ASP A 420 17.65 28.90 -15.42
N ASP A 421 18.76 29.38 -14.86
CA ASP A 421 20.11 29.33 -15.44
C ASP A 421 20.92 28.11 -14.96
N GLU A 422 20.35 26.91 -15.12
CA GLU A 422 20.94 25.62 -14.70
C GLU A 422 22.37 25.43 -15.22
N GLU A 423 22.62 25.86 -16.46
CA GLU A 423 23.92 25.82 -17.17
C GLU A 423 25.07 26.46 -16.37
N LYS A 424 24.78 27.48 -15.56
CA LYS A 424 25.81 28.17 -14.76
C LYS A 424 26.30 27.34 -13.59
N TYR A 425 25.46 26.45 -13.06
CA TYR A 425 25.72 25.68 -11.85
C TYR A 425 26.01 24.22 -12.10
N ILE A 426 25.71 23.72 -13.31
CA ILE A 426 25.79 22.30 -13.62
C ILE A 426 26.64 22.09 -14.87
N ARG A 427 27.43 21.02 -14.85
CA ARG A 427 28.13 20.47 -16.01
C ARG A 427 27.42 19.18 -16.40
N PHE A 428 27.00 19.09 -17.66
CA PHE A 428 26.38 17.89 -18.20
C PHE A 428 27.44 16.95 -18.78
N ILE A 429 27.26 15.66 -18.53
CA ILE A 429 28.01 14.59 -19.21
C ILE A 429 26.97 13.67 -19.83
N ILE A 430 27.05 13.49 -21.15
CA ILE A 430 26.18 12.59 -21.90
C ILE A 430 27.00 11.35 -22.26
N LYS A 431 26.50 10.16 -21.89
CA LYS A 431 27.12 8.87 -22.20
C LYS A 431 26.19 8.02 -23.05
N PRO A 432 26.69 7.17 -23.95
CA PRO A 432 25.87 6.20 -24.66
C PRO A 432 25.27 5.18 -23.68
N ASN A 433 23.99 4.83 -23.86
CA ASN A 433 23.46 3.61 -23.26
C ASN A 433 23.92 2.40 -24.09
N TYR A 434 25.07 1.82 -23.73
CA TYR A 434 25.69 0.73 -24.50
C TYR A 434 24.77 -0.47 -24.73
N LYS A 435 23.82 -0.74 -23.82
CA LYS A 435 22.87 -1.84 -23.96
C LYS A 435 21.91 -1.63 -25.15
N LEU A 436 21.46 -0.41 -25.35
CA LEU A 436 20.54 -0.05 -26.44
C LEU A 436 21.31 0.28 -27.73
N LEU A 437 22.37 1.09 -27.60
CA LEU A 437 23.11 1.62 -28.74
C LEU A 437 24.16 0.67 -29.30
N GLY A 438 24.60 -0.34 -28.54
CA GLY A 438 25.60 -1.31 -29.01
C GLY A 438 25.15 -2.06 -30.25
N GLN A 439 23.89 -2.52 -30.29
CA GLN A 439 23.31 -3.21 -31.46
C GLN A 439 23.01 -2.24 -32.61
N LYS A 440 22.63 -1.00 -32.30
CA LYS A 440 22.20 0.01 -33.28
C LYS A 440 23.37 0.69 -34.00
N LEU A 441 24.47 0.96 -33.31
CA LEU A 441 25.60 1.74 -33.82
C LEU A 441 26.86 0.91 -34.07
N GLY A 442 27.02 -0.25 -33.42
CA GLY A 442 28.18 -1.13 -33.62
C GLY A 442 29.51 -0.39 -33.55
N LYS A 443 30.29 -0.41 -34.64
CA LYS A 443 31.59 0.26 -34.76
C LYS A 443 31.53 1.79 -34.59
N PHE A 444 30.38 2.42 -34.85
CA PHE A 444 30.20 3.88 -34.77
C PHE A 444 29.95 4.41 -33.35
N ILE A 445 29.91 3.54 -32.34
CA ILE A 445 29.73 3.96 -30.94
C ILE A 445 30.85 4.92 -30.50
N LYS A 446 32.08 4.72 -31.00
CA LYS A 446 33.21 5.62 -30.71
C LYS A 446 33.05 7.00 -31.33
N ASN A 447 32.43 7.09 -32.51
CA ASN A 447 32.10 8.38 -33.15
C ASN A 447 31.09 9.15 -32.30
N LEU A 448 30.08 8.43 -31.77
CA LEU A 448 29.13 9.02 -30.83
C LEU A 448 29.81 9.49 -29.54
N GLU A 449 30.66 8.68 -28.94
CA GLU A 449 31.40 9.05 -27.72
C GLU A 449 32.21 10.33 -27.89
N SER A 450 32.90 10.49 -29.04
CA SER A 450 33.64 11.72 -29.34
C SER A 450 32.69 12.91 -29.46
N LEU A 451 31.60 12.75 -30.23
CA LEU A 451 30.62 13.81 -30.45
C LEU A 451 30.00 14.29 -29.12
N LEU A 452 29.59 13.36 -28.26
CA LEU A 452 29.00 13.64 -26.95
C LEU A 452 29.99 14.34 -26.00
N LYS A 453 31.28 14.02 -26.11
CA LYS A 453 32.33 14.62 -25.27
C LYS A 453 32.67 16.05 -25.69
N ASP A 454 32.66 16.33 -26.99
CA ASP A 454 33.10 17.61 -27.54
C ASP A 454 32.02 18.69 -27.43
N ASN A 455 30.73 18.33 -27.50
CA ASN A 455 29.63 19.29 -27.55
C ASN A 455 28.42 18.94 -26.64
N PRO A 456 28.61 18.60 -25.34
CA PRO A 456 27.53 18.10 -24.49
C PRO A 456 26.35 19.07 -24.35
N ASP A 457 26.62 20.36 -24.15
CA ASP A 457 25.57 21.36 -23.91
C ASP A 457 24.72 21.64 -25.17
N SER A 458 25.38 21.77 -26.33
CA SER A 458 24.70 21.95 -27.63
C SER A 458 23.82 20.75 -27.99
N LEU A 459 24.33 19.53 -27.77
CA LEU A 459 23.60 18.29 -28.03
C LEU A 459 22.45 18.09 -27.06
N LEU A 460 22.57 18.54 -25.81
CA LEU A 460 21.47 18.51 -24.84
C LEU A 460 20.32 19.44 -25.27
N ASN A 461 20.65 20.63 -25.78
CA ASN A 461 19.65 21.54 -26.34
C ASN A 461 18.96 20.93 -27.56
N GLU A 462 19.73 20.34 -28.48
CA GLU A 462 19.17 19.63 -29.63
C GLU A 462 18.26 18.47 -29.22
N LEU A 463 18.65 17.68 -28.21
CA LEU A 463 17.81 16.61 -27.65
C LEU A 463 16.51 17.16 -27.06
N ASN A 464 16.57 18.29 -26.36
CA ASN A 464 15.40 18.90 -25.73
C ASN A 464 14.44 19.52 -26.75
N GLU A 465 14.94 20.06 -27.87
CA GLU A 465 14.12 20.68 -28.91
C GLU A 465 13.56 19.67 -29.93
N LYS A 466 14.40 18.75 -30.42
CA LYS A 466 14.07 17.83 -31.51
C LYS A 466 13.72 16.41 -31.05
N GLY A 467 14.07 16.05 -29.81
CA GLY A 467 13.92 14.70 -29.25
C GLY A 467 15.02 13.71 -29.67
N TYR A 468 15.93 14.09 -30.55
CA TYR A 468 17.03 13.25 -31.01
C TYR A 468 18.26 14.07 -31.44
N ILE A 469 19.44 13.45 -31.38
CA ILE A 469 20.67 13.93 -32.04
C ILE A 469 20.93 13.13 -33.31
N GLN A 470 21.50 13.77 -34.31
CA GLN A 470 21.78 13.18 -35.61
C GLN A 470 23.27 12.86 -35.74
N LEU A 471 23.62 11.58 -35.69
CA LEU A 471 24.98 11.12 -35.91
C LEU A 471 25.16 10.82 -37.40
N LYS A 472 26.04 11.57 -38.07
CA LYS A 472 26.47 11.27 -39.43
C LYS A 472 27.50 10.13 -39.40
N THR A 473 27.23 9.05 -40.10
CA THR A 473 28.17 7.94 -40.28
C THR A 473 28.37 7.63 -41.76
N ASP A 474 29.38 6.83 -42.08
CA ASP A 474 29.63 6.37 -43.46
C ASP A 474 28.51 5.48 -44.01
N GLU A 475 27.59 5.03 -43.16
CA GLU A 475 26.41 4.21 -43.50
C GLU A 475 25.10 5.04 -43.47
N GLY A 476 25.21 6.37 -43.48
CA GLY A 476 24.09 7.30 -43.47
C GLY A 476 23.85 7.96 -42.10
N GLU A 477 22.73 8.66 -41.96
CA GLU A 477 22.40 9.38 -40.73
C GLU A 477 21.64 8.48 -39.75
N LYS A 478 22.12 8.42 -38.50
CA LYS A 478 21.48 7.67 -37.42
C LYS A 478 20.90 8.65 -36.39
N LYS A 479 19.60 8.48 -36.08
CA LYS A 479 18.92 9.24 -35.01
C LYS A 479 19.13 8.55 -33.67
N ILE A 480 19.58 9.30 -32.67
CA ILE A 480 19.76 8.81 -31.30
C ILE A 480 18.81 9.58 -30.39
N THR A 481 17.89 8.88 -29.74
CA THR A 481 16.88 9.49 -28.87
C THR A 481 17.38 9.65 -27.44
N LYS A 482 16.64 10.42 -26.63
CA LYS A 482 16.98 10.67 -25.23
C LYS A 482 17.09 9.39 -24.39
N ASP A 483 16.23 8.39 -24.62
CA ASP A 483 16.23 7.12 -23.87
C ASP A 483 17.44 6.23 -24.18
N GLU A 484 18.12 6.50 -25.30
CA GLU A 484 19.33 5.81 -25.72
C GLU A 484 20.61 6.43 -25.12
N LEU A 485 20.47 7.51 -24.34
CA LEU A 485 21.56 8.25 -23.72
C LEU A 485 21.41 8.28 -22.21
N ILE A 486 22.54 8.29 -21.50
CA ILE A 486 22.62 8.46 -20.06
C ILE A 486 23.12 9.87 -19.81
N ILE A 487 22.29 10.71 -19.21
CA ILE A 487 22.61 12.10 -18.88
C ILE A 487 22.99 12.16 -17.40
N GLU A 488 24.25 12.48 -17.11
CA GLU A 488 24.76 12.71 -15.78
C GLU A 488 24.94 14.21 -15.53
N LYS A 489 24.53 14.67 -14.35
CA LYS A 489 24.66 16.06 -13.91
C LYS A 489 25.72 16.17 -12.82
N TYR A 490 26.70 17.05 -13.01
CA TYR A 490 27.74 17.32 -12.02
C TYR A 490 27.67 18.79 -11.56
N PRO A 491 27.63 19.06 -10.25
CA PRO A 491 27.62 20.44 -9.77
C PRO A 491 28.95 21.14 -10.05
N LYS A 492 28.89 22.42 -10.41
CA LYS A 492 30.03 23.35 -10.48
C LYS A 492 30.19 24.02 -9.11
N GLY A 493 31.36 23.91 -8.50
CA GLY A 493 31.62 24.45 -7.16
C GLY A 493 31.21 23.49 -6.04
N ASN A 494 31.14 24.00 -4.82
CA ASN A 494 30.91 23.21 -3.61
C ASN A 494 29.41 22.95 -3.35
N TYR A 495 28.77 22.23 -4.27
CA TYR A 495 27.37 21.82 -4.13
C TYR A 495 27.23 20.30 -4.13
N SER A 496 26.17 19.82 -3.48
CA SER A 496 25.62 18.49 -3.73
C SER A 496 24.37 18.59 -4.58
N ILE A 497 24.20 17.67 -5.52
CA ILE A 497 23.10 17.67 -6.49
C ILE A 497 22.11 16.56 -6.22
N GLY A 498 20.84 16.78 -6.55
CA GLY A 498 19.79 15.76 -6.74
C GLY A 498 18.87 16.13 -7.89
N TRP A 499 18.47 15.17 -8.71
CA TRP A 499 17.57 15.42 -9.83
C TRP A 499 16.69 14.20 -10.10
N ASP A 500 15.45 14.47 -10.47
CA ASP A 500 14.50 13.49 -11.00
C ASP A 500 13.36 14.24 -11.72
N GLN A 501 12.73 13.60 -12.71
CA GLN A 501 11.50 14.08 -13.36
C GLN A 501 11.49 15.58 -13.72
N GLY A 502 12.59 16.11 -14.26
CA GLY A 502 12.68 17.52 -14.69
C GLY A 502 12.92 18.54 -13.58
N VAL A 503 13.03 18.10 -12.32
CA VAL A 503 13.43 18.94 -11.17
C VAL A 503 14.89 18.66 -10.82
N THR A 504 15.65 19.70 -10.56
CA THR A 504 17.04 19.61 -10.09
C THR A 504 17.26 20.50 -8.89
N VAL A 505 17.91 19.96 -7.88
CA VAL A 505 18.17 20.58 -6.58
C VAL A 505 19.68 20.59 -6.35
N LEU A 506 20.21 21.75 -5.96
CA LEU A 506 21.59 21.93 -5.50
C LEU A 506 21.61 22.42 -4.06
N LEU A 507 22.43 21.77 -3.23
CA LEU A 507 22.67 22.15 -1.84
C LEU A 507 24.05 22.75 -1.71
N SER A 508 24.15 23.99 -1.24
CA SER A 508 25.46 24.60 -0.93
C SER A 508 26.06 23.89 0.28
N LEU A 509 27.31 23.44 0.15
CA LEU A 509 28.06 22.75 1.21
C LEU A 509 29.05 23.66 1.93
N ASP A 510 28.97 24.97 1.70
CA ASP A 510 29.79 25.96 2.39
C ASP A 510 29.22 26.18 3.80
N ILE A 511 30.02 25.84 4.81
CA ILE A 511 29.62 25.92 6.23
C ILE A 511 30.51 26.93 6.94
N ASP A 512 29.94 28.10 7.24
CA ASP A 512 30.56 29.13 8.07
C ASP A 512 30.44 28.83 9.58
N GLU A 513 31.10 29.65 10.41
CA GLU A 513 31.14 29.44 11.87
C GLU A 513 29.76 29.55 12.54
N GLU A 514 28.84 30.35 11.99
CA GLU A 514 27.47 30.44 12.49
C GLU A 514 26.73 29.10 12.30
N LEU A 515 26.80 28.55 11.09
CA LEU A 515 26.18 27.25 10.77
C LEU A 515 26.82 26.10 11.54
N LYS A 516 28.14 26.14 11.79
CA LYS A 516 28.83 25.13 12.63
C LYS A 516 28.29 25.14 14.06
N LYS A 517 28.15 26.32 14.67
CA LYS A 517 27.60 26.47 16.03
C LYS A 517 26.18 25.94 16.13
N GLU A 518 25.31 26.30 15.17
CA GLU A 518 23.92 25.83 15.17
C GLU A 518 23.85 24.30 14.92
N GLY A 519 24.66 23.77 14.02
CA GLY A 519 24.74 22.33 13.76
C GLY A 519 25.16 21.55 15.00
N TRP A 520 26.15 22.05 15.72
CA TRP A 520 26.59 21.50 17.00
C TRP A 520 25.47 21.52 18.04
N LEU A 521 24.79 22.66 18.23
CA LEU A 521 23.70 22.80 19.19
C LEU A 521 22.57 21.79 18.93
N ARG A 522 22.23 21.55 17.65
CA ARG A 522 21.22 20.55 17.26
C ARG A 522 21.68 19.11 17.52
N GLU A 523 22.95 18.79 17.27
CA GLU A 523 23.51 17.48 17.63
C GLU A 523 23.50 17.26 19.15
N PHE A 524 23.82 18.30 19.92
CA PHE A 524 23.82 18.28 21.37
C PHE A 524 22.41 18.09 21.96
N LEU A 525 21.40 18.80 21.46
CA LEU A 525 20.00 18.60 21.88
C LEU A 525 19.51 17.19 21.57
N HIS A 526 19.82 16.68 20.38
CA HIS A 526 19.50 15.31 20.00
C HIS A 526 20.17 14.29 20.93
N PHE A 527 21.42 14.53 21.34
CA PHE A 527 22.10 13.69 22.31
C PHE A 527 21.39 13.69 23.66
N ILE A 528 21.04 14.87 24.22
CA ILE A 528 20.33 14.98 25.50
C ILE A 528 18.99 14.24 25.45
N GLN A 529 18.22 14.38 24.37
CA GLN A 529 16.94 13.70 24.22
C GLN A 529 17.09 12.17 24.17
N ASN A 530 18.15 11.65 23.55
CA ASN A 530 18.43 10.22 23.59
C ASN A 530 18.89 9.75 24.97
N ALA A 531 19.70 10.56 25.67
CA ALA A 531 20.11 10.28 27.04
C ALA A 531 18.89 10.26 28.00
N ARG A 532 17.92 11.17 27.83
CA ARG A 532 16.63 11.15 28.57
C ARG A 532 15.89 9.82 28.38
N LYS A 533 15.82 9.33 27.15
CA LYS A 533 15.19 8.03 26.85
C LYS A 533 15.95 6.86 27.50
N LYS A 534 17.28 6.86 27.43
CA LYS A 534 18.11 5.83 28.09
C LYS A 534 17.97 5.87 29.62
N ALA A 535 17.73 7.03 30.19
CA ALA A 535 17.44 7.21 31.61
C ALA A 535 16.04 6.71 32.02
N GLY A 536 15.23 6.20 31.08
CA GLY A 536 13.89 5.69 31.35
C GLY A 536 12.85 6.78 31.61
N LEU A 537 13.13 8.04 31.24
CA LEU A 537 12.21 9.15 31.44
C LEU A 537 11.10 9.15 30.38
N GLU A 538 9.91 9.52 30.82
CA GLU A 538 8.78 9.77 29.94
C GLU A 538 8.96 11.10 29.18
N VAL A 539 8.22 11.26 28.08
CA VAL A 539 8.35 12.46 27.22
C VAL A 539 7.94 13.74 27.96
N THR A 540 7.12 13.63 29.00
CA THR A 540 6.60 14.74 29.81
C THR A 540 7.49 15.11 31.00
N ASP A 541 8.43 14.24 31.39
CA ASP A 541 9.24 14.41 32.59
C ASP A 541 10.15 15.65 32.51
N ARG A 542 10.25 16.39 33.62
CA ARG A 542 11.15 17.53 33.75
C ARG A 542 12.47 17.09 34.40
N ILE A 543 13.55 17.77 34.03
CA ILE A 543 14.90 17.40 34.45
C ILE A 543 15.72 18.57 35.00
N ILE A 544 16.71 18.25 35.81
CA ILE A 544 17.88 19.07 36.07
C ILE A 544 19.02 18.51 35.21
N LEU A 545 19.61 19.36 34.38
CA LEU A 545 20.64 18.99 33.41
C LEU A 545 22.02 19.43 33.92
N GLY A 546 22.90 18.48 34.21
CA GLY A 546 24.30 18.73 34.57
C GLY A 546 25.22 18.54 33.37
N LEU A 547 26.15 19.46 33.14
CA LEU A 547 27.01 19.49 31.95
C LEU A 547 28.48 19.68 32.32
N ILE A 548 29.34 18.82 31.80
CA ILE A 548 30.80 19.01 31.81
C ILE A 548 31.25 19.16 30.37
N LEU A 549 31.60 20.38 29.97
CA LEU A 549 31.93 20.77 28.60
C LEU A 549 33.20 21.64 28.55
N PRO A 550 33.98 21.61 27.46
CA PRO A 550 35.03 22.57 27.17
C PRO A 550 34.49 24.01 27.12
N GLU A 551 35.34 25.00 27.42
CA GLU A 551 34.96 26.41 27.53
C GLU A 551 34.24 26.95 26.27
N GLU A 552 34.70 26.57 25.08
CA GLU A 552 34.09 26.96 23.81
C GLU A 552 32.63 26.48 23.70
N LYS A 553 32.37 25.22 24.04
CA LYS A 553 31.03 24.61 23.96
C LYS A 553 30.11 25.11 25.08
N ARG A 554 30.68 25.34 26.26
CA ARG A 554 29.97 25.94 27.41
C ARG A 554 29.38 27.30 27.03
N LYS A 555 30.15 28.17 26.37
CA LYS A 555 29.65 29.48 25.90
C LYS A 555 28.46 29.34 24.95
N ILE A 556 28.49 28.37 24.03
CA ILE A 556 27.35 28.11 23.14
C ILE A 556 26.10 27.71 23.93
N VAL A 557 26.24 26.88 24.97
CA VAL A 557 25.12 26.48 25.83
C VAL A 557 24.59 27.66 26.65
N GLU A 558 25.47 28.47 27.23
CA GLU A 558 25.11 29.67 28.00
C GLU A 558 24.35 30.68 27.13
N GLU A 559 24.80 30.93 25.90
CA GLU A 559 24.12 31.81 24.93
C GLU A 559 22.72 31.29 24.52
N ASN A 560 22.46 29.98 24.64
CA ASN A 560 21.23 29.33 24.19
C ASN A 560 20.42 28.68 25.34
N GLU A 561 20.70 29.03 26.60
CA GLU A 561 20.21 28.31 27.77
C GLU A 561 18.68 28.17 27.80
N SER A 562 17.97 29.27 27.55
CA SER A 562 16.49 29.30 27.57
C SER A 562 15.88 28.39 26.50
N PHE A 563 16.49 28.38 25.32
CA PHE A 563 16.07 27.52 24.22
C PHE A 563 16.30 26.04 24.55
N ILE A 564 17.49 25.70 25.07
CA ILE A 564 17.83 24.33 25.49
C ILE A 564 16.87 23.84 26.57
N LYS A 565 16.65 24.64 27.63
CA LYS A 565 15.71 24.31 28.72
C LYS A 565 14.32 23.96 28.20
N THR A 566 13.82 24.76 27.26
CA THR A 566 12.50 24.54 26.66
C THR A 566 12.47 23.24 25.85
N GLU A 567 13.45 23.03 24.96
CA GLU A 567 13.49 21.87 24.07
C GLU A 567 13.71 20.55 24.80
N VAL A 568 14.47 20.54 25.90
CA VAL A 568 14.76 19.32 26.68
C VAL A 568 13.99 19.20 27.99
N LEU A 569 13.00 20.07 28.22
CA LEU A 569 12.21 20.15 29.46
C LEU A 569 13.08 20.20 30.72
N ALA A 570 14.17 20.97 30.67
CA ALA A 570 15.02 21.18 31.83
C ALA A 570 14.53 22.39 32.63
N ASP A 571 14.35 22.22 33.93
CA ASP A 571 14.06 23.32 34.86
C ASP A 571 15.32 24.12 35.16
N GLU A 572 16.47 23.43 35.21
CA GLU A 572 17.75 24.01 35.53
C GLU A 572 18.87 23.35 34.70
N ILE A 573 19.88 24.16 34.33
CA ILE A 573 21.13 23.69 33.71
C ILE A 573 22.28 24.08 34.66
N LYS A 574 23.10 23.11 35.04
CA LYS A 574 24.28 23.30 35.89
C LYS A 574 25.54 22.84 35.18
N PHE A 575 26.63 23.58 35.32
CA PHE A 575 27.93 23.21 34.75
C PHE A 575 28.79 22.43 35.75
N GLU A 576 28.21 21.36 36.29
CA GLU A 576 28.84 20.47 37.28
C GLU A 576 28.29 19.04 37.19
N GLU A 577 28.96 18.11 37.84
CA GLU A 577 28.46 16.75 38.04
C GLU A 577 27.27 16.74 39.01
N LEU A 578 26.19 16.05 38.61
CA LEU A 578 25.02 15.85 39.48
C LEU A 578 25.09 14.49 40.17
N LYS A 579 24.97 14.49 41.50
CA LYS A 579 24.84 13.25 42.29
C LYS A 579 23.49 12.57 42.04
N GLU A 580 23.52 11.25 41.95
CA GLU A 580 22.33 10.40 41.71
C GLU A 580 21.60 10.72 40.41
N ALA A 581 22.35 11.11 39.37
CA ALA A 581 21.85 11.39 38.04
C ALA A 581 22.26 10.29 37.06
N PHE A 582 21.47 10.09 36.00
CA PHE A 582 21.87 9.26 34.87
C PHE A 582 23.00 9.96 34.11
N LYS A 583 24.12 9.28 33.92
CA LYS A 583 25.29 9.80 33.21
C LYS A 583 25.35 9.21 31.80
N ASP A 584 25.53 10.08 30.80
CA ASP A 584 25.86 9.70 29.43
C ASP A 584 27.04 10.55 28.92
N ARG A 585 27.76 10.06 27.92
CA ARG A 585 28.95 10.72 27.37
C ARG A 585 28.74 11.14 25.93
N PHE A 586 28.98 12.42 25.66
CA PHE A 586 29.03 13.00 24.33
C PHE A 586 30.50 13.09 23.88
N GLU A 587 30.75 13.16 22.57
CA GLU A 587 32.12 13.16 22.01
C GLU A 587 33.01 14.26 22.63
N GLU A 588 32.40 15.38 23.00
CA GLU A 588 33.07 16.57 23.52
C GLU A 588 32.66 16.88 24.98
N GLY A 589 32.13 15.93 25.75
CA GLY A 589 31.82 16.16 27.18
C GLY A 589 30.91 15.13 27.85
N GLU A 590 30.43 15.46 29.04
CA GLU A 590 29.57 14.59 29.86
C GLU A 590 28.24 15.27 30.18
N VAL A 591 27.16 14.49 30.17
CA VAL A 591 25.80 14.94 30.47
C VAL A 591 25.23 14.10 31.60
N TYR A 592 24.64 14.80 32.57
CA TYR A 592 23.97 14.25 33.74
C TYR A 592 22.50 14.64 33.71
N ILE A 593 21.61 13.65 33.77
CA ILE A 593 20.17 13.86 33.76
C ILE A 593 19.59 13.38 35.08
N LYS A 594 19.03 14.32 35.84
CA LYS A 594 18.30 14.04 37.07
C LYS A 594 16.84 14.44 36.87
N ARG A 595 15.89 13.57 37.25
CA ARG A 595 14.47 13.95 37.27
C ARG A 595 14.28 15.07 38.29
N SER A 596 13.59 16.15 37.89
CA SER A 596 13.26 17.28 38.77
C SER A 596 12.39 16.87 39.94
#